data_AF-A0A8S0WEZ8-F1
#
_entry.id   AF-A0A8S0WEZ8-F1
#
_cell.length_a   1.000
_cell.length_b   1.000
_cell.length_c   1.000
_cell.angle_alpha   90.00
_cell.angle_beta   90.00
_cell.angle_gamma   90.00
#
_symmetry.space_group_name_H-M   'P 1'
#
loop_
_entity.id
_entity.type
_entity.pdbx_description
1 polymer ?
#
loop_
_entity_poly.entity_id
_entity_poly.type
_entity_poly.pdbx_seq_one_letter_code
_entity_poly.pdbx_strand_id
1 'polypeptide(L)'
;MECRDCLELISEYVDGELPLKRVSDLENHLEGCSACRASERELRELRRELRGAVESLVPPRGLEERILRSLWVSERKARQVRTVWTALLLAALFCPFFLFLSPVFAMFLNLAYVSTDALWRAGFTLLKSAPAPLSLSLGVAGLLVMGLGAYLVRRILRDIPANEVFS
;
A
#
# COMPACT_ATOMS: atom_id res chain seq x y z
N MET A 1 -49.48 3.49 5.52
CA MET A 1 -49.31 2.86 4.19
C MET A 1 -50.65 2.38 3.70
N GLU A 2 -50.78 2.23 2.39
CA GLU A 2 -51.95 1.61 1.76
C GLU A 2 -51.79 0.09 1.65
N CYS A 3 -52.90 -0.65 1.53
CA CYS A 3 -52.86 -2.10 1.39
C CYS A 3 -52.03 -2.56 0.18
N ARG A 4 -52.01 -1.78 -0.90
CA ARG A 4 -51.21 -2.07 -2.09
C ARG A 4 -49.71 -2.08 -1.77
N ASP A 5 -49.23 -1.06 -1.07
CA ASP A 5 -47.83 -0.96 -0.66
C ASP A 5 -47.46 -2.10 0.29
N CYS A 6 -48.37 -2.47 1.20
CA CYS A 6 -48.18 -3.60 2.10
C CYS A 6 -47.99 -4.91 1.31
N LEU A 7 -48.88 -5.20 0.36
CA LEU A 7 -48.81 -6.42 -0.46
C LEU A 7 -47.52 -6.54 -1.26
N GLU A 8 -46.99 -5.42 -1.78
CA GLU A 8 -45.71 -5.40 -2.49
C GLU A 8 -44.52 -5.72 -1.56
N LEU A 9 -44.60 -5.33 -0.28
CA LEU A 9 -43.52 -5.50 0.71
C LEU A 9 -43.60 -6.81 1.51
N ILE A 10 -44.75 -7.49 1.53
CA ILE A 10 -44.94 -8.72 2.32
C ILE A 10 -43.95 -9.83 1.90
N SER A 11 -43.62 -9.96 0.61
CA SER A 11 -42.65 -10.98 0.16
C SER A 11 -41.26 -10.74 0.75
N GLU A 12 -40.73 -9.52 0.63
CA GLU A 12 -39.43 -9.14 1.21
C GLU A 12 -39.42 -9.30 2.73
N TYR A 13 -40.54 -8.97 3.39
CA TYR A 13 -40.69 -9.16 4.84
C TYR A 13 -40.67 -10.64 5.23
N VAL A 14 -41.43 -11.47 4.50
CA VAL A 14 -41.49 -12.92 4.75
C VAL A 14 -40.12 -13.55 4.51
N ASP A 15 -39.35 -13.10 3.53
CA ASP A 15 -38.00 -13.60 3.26
C ASP A 15 -36.93 -13.09 4.24
N GLY A 16 -37.20 -11.98 4.93
CA GLY A 16 -36.29 -11.33 5.88
C GLY A 16 -35.35 -10.31 5.22
N GLU A 17 -35.70 -9.86 4.01
CA GLU A 17 -34.92 -8.93 3.19
C GLU A 17 -35.42 -7.47 3.28
N LEU A 18 -36.58 -7.26 3.92
CA LEU A 18 -37.14 -5.92 4.09
C LEU A 18 -36.26 -5.05 5.00
N PRO A 19 -35.85 -3.83 4.58
CA PRO A 19 -35.07 -2.93 5.42
C PRO A 19 -35.78 -2.55 6.71
N LEU A 20 -35.05 -2.53 7.84
CA LEU A 20 -35.60 -2.23 9.17
C LEU A 20 -36.45 -0.94 9.24
N LYS A 21 -36.12 0.07 8.44
CA LYS A 21 -36.87 1.34 8.36
C LYS A 21 -38.32 1.17 7.92
N ARG A 22 -38.64 0.12 7.16
CA ARG A 22 -39.98 -0.17 6.63
C ARG A 22 -40.71 -1.27 7.40
N VAL A 23 -40.01 -2.03 8.24
CA VAL A 23 -40.58 -3.12 9.03
C VAL A 23 -41.63 -2.61 10.01
N SER A 24 -41.31 -1.57 10.79
CA SER A 24 -42.25 -1.03 11.78
C SER A 24 -43.53 -0.51 11.14
N ASP A 25 -43.41 0.19 10.01
CA ASP A 25 -44.59 0.63 9.25
C ASP A 25 -45.43 -0.58 8.86
N LEU A 26 -44.81 -1.61 8.23
CA LEU A 26 -45.50 -2.82 7.75
C LEU A 26 -46.24 -3.55 8.87
N GLU A 27 -45.58 -3.76 10.00
CA GLU A 27 -46.15 -4.43 11.17
C GLU A 27 -47.36 -3.67 11.71
N ASN A 28 -47.28 -2.34 11.81
CA ASN A 28 -48.43 -1.51 12.21
C ASN A 28 -49.63 -1.70 11.28
N HIS A 29 -49.41 -1.85 9.97
CA HIS A 29 -50.50 -2.10 9.02
C HIS A 29 -51.04 -3.52 9.13
N LEU A 30 -50.18 -4.53 9.30
CA LEU A 30 -50.61 -5.92 9.51
C LEU A 30 -51.44 -6.05 10.79
N GLU A 31 -51.12 -5.27 11.83
CA GLU A 31 -51.92 -5.15 13.06
C GLU A 31 -53.33 -4.61 12.81
N GLY A 32 -53.47 -3.62 11.91
CA GLY A 32 -54.75 -2.99 11.61
C GLY A 32 -55.58 -3.64 10.49
N CYS A 33 -54.96 -4.42 9.59
CA CYS A 33 -55.59 -4.95 8.38
C CYS A 33 -55.58 -6.48 8.35
N SER A 34 -56.77 -7.09 8.48
CA SER A 34 -56.94 -8.55 8.45
C SER A 34 -56.62 -9.17 7.09
N ALA A 35 -56.94 -8.48 5.98
CA ALA A 35 -56.68 -8.98 4.62
C ALA A 35 -55.19 -9.10 4.30
N CYS A 36 -54.41 -8.07 4.65
CA CYS A 36 -52.95 -8.10 4.48
C CYS A 36 -52.30 -9.16 5.39
N ARG A 37 -52.83 -9.34 6.61
CA ARG A 37 -52.37 -10.39 7.52
C ARG A 37 -52.68 -11.81 7.02
N ALA A 38 -53.82 -12.02 6.36
CA ALA A 38 -54.13 -13.29 5.70
C ALA A 38 -53.13 -13.58 4.58
N SER A 39 -52.81 -12.57 3.76
CA SER A 39 -51.83 -12.69 2.67
C SER A 39 -50.42 -13.01 3.19
N GLU A 40 -49.99 -12.35 4.27
CA GLU A 40 -48.72 -12.64 4.95
C GLU A 40 -48.65 -14.08 5.48
N ARG A 41 -49.76 -14.57 6.07
CA ARG A 41 -49.85 -15.95 6.55
C ARG A 41 -49.77 -16.96 5.40
N GLU A 42 -50.50 -16.73 4.31
CA GLU A 42 -50.48 -17.58 3.12
C GLU A 42 -49.06 -17.68 2.53
N LEU A 43 -48.34 -16.56 2.39
CA LEU A 43 -46.95 -16.59 1.94
C LEU A 43 -46.03 -17.37 2.90
N ARG A 44 -46.22 -17.23 4.21
CA ARG A 44 -45.44 -18.00 5.20
C ARG A 44 -45.75 -19.50 5.17
N GLU A 45 -46.99 -19.88 4.89
CA GLU A 45 -47.38 -21.27 4.69
C GLU A 45 -46.73 -21.86 3.45
N LEU A 46 -46.83 -21.16 2.31
CA LEU A 46 -46.18 -21.56 1.07
C LEU A 46 -44.66 -21.70 1.25
N ARG A 47 -44.01 -20.73 1.92
CA ARG A 47 -42.57 -20.80 2.22
C ARG A 47 -42.20 -22.04 3.03
N ARG A 48 -43.02 -22.39 4.03
CA ARG A 48 -42.79 -23.58 4.87
C ARG A 48 -42.91 -24.87 4.07
N GLU A 49 -43.92 -25.00 3.23
CA GLU A 49 -44.12 -26.16 2.36
C GLU A 49 -42.96 -26.33 1.37
N LEU A 50 -42.56 -25.25 0.71
CA LEU A 50 -41.42 -25.25 -0.20
C LEU A 50 -40.12 -25.64 0.50
N ARG A 51 -39.87 -25.14 1.72
CA ARG A 51 -38.68 -25.52 2.50
C ARG A 51 -38.64 -27.02 2.77
N GLY A 52 -39.77 -27.60 3.18
CA GLY A 52 -39.88 -29.04 3.41
C GLY A 52 -39.64 -29.86 2.15
N ALA A 53 -40.12 -29.39 0.99
CA ALA A 53 -39.87 -30.04 -0.29
C ALA A 53 -38.38 -29.96 -0.71
N VAL A 54 -37.74 -28.81 -0.52
CA VAL A 54 -36.32 -28.60 -0.88
C VAL A 54 -35.36 -29.36 0.03
N GLU A 55 -35.68 -29.50 1.32
CA GLU A 55 -34.85 -30.26 2.27
C GLU A 55 -34.70 -31.74 1.85
N SER A 56 -35.65 -32.29 1.10
CA SER A 56 -35.59 -33.65 0.56
C SER A 56 -34.63 -33.81 -0.63
N LEU A 57 -34.15 -32.69 -1.20
CA LEU A 57 -33.24 -32.71 -2.35
C LEU A 57 -31.82 -33.05 -1.89
N VAL A 58 -31.31 -34.18 -2.37
CA VAL A 58 -29.92 -34.57 -2.14
C VAL A 58 -29.03 -33.71 -3.05
N PRO A 59 -28.02 -32.99 -2.50
CA PRO A 59 -27.09 -32.23 -3.32
C PRO A 59 -26.27 -33.17 -4.23
N PRO A 60 -25.86 -32.70 -5.42
CA PRO A 60 -25.04 -33.51 -6.31
C PRO A 60 -23.71 -33.91 -5.65
N ARG A 61 -23.27 -35.14 -5.88
CA ARG A 61 -21.97 -35.64 -5.37
C ARG A 61 -20.85 -34.70 -5.81
N GLY A 62 -19.94 -34.36 -4.89
CA GLY A 62 -18.80 -33.50 -5.20
C GLY A 62 -19.07 -31.99 -5.11
N LEU A 63 -20.27 -31.55 -4.70
CA LEU A 63 -20.60 -30.13 -4.62
C LEU A 63 -19.73 -29.40 -3.59
N GLU A 64 -19.53 -29.99 -2.42
CA GLU A 64 -18.73 -29.42 -1.34
C GLU A 64 -17.29 -29.18 -1.79
N GLU A 65 -16.66 -30.18 -2.41
CA GLU A 65 -15.29 -30.06 -2.89
C GLU A 65 -15.14 -29.03 -4.00
N ARG A 66 -16.17 -28.88 -4.86
CA ARG A 66 -16.20 -27.83 -5.89
C ARG A 66 -16.29 -26.43 -5.27
N ILE A 67 -17.12 -26.26 -4.25
CA ILE A 67 -17.26 -24.99 -3.52
C ILE A 67 -15.94 -24.66 -2.81
N LEU A 68 -15.39 -25.58 -2.02
CA LEU A 68 -14.12 -25.37 -1.30
C LEU A 68 -12.97 -25.03 -2.25
N ARG A 69 -12.88 -25.74 -3.38
CA ARG A 69 -11.87 -25.45 -4.40
C ARG A 69 -12.02 -24.04 -4.98
N SER A 70 -13.26 -23.57 -5.20
CA SER A 70 -13.51 -22.24 -5.72
C SER A 70 -13.05 -21.12 -4.77
N LEU A 71 -13.18 -21.34 -3.45
CA LEU A 71 -12.71 -20.41 -2.42
C LEU A 71 -11.18 -20.38 -2.35
N TRP A 72 -10.49 -21.51 -2.49
CA TRP A 72 -9.02 -21.54 -2.43
C TRP A 72 -8.35 -20.90 -3.64
N VAL A 73 -9.00 -20.89 -4.81
CA VAL A 73 -8.44 -20.27 -6.02
C VAL A 73 -8.34 -18.74 -5.87
N SER A 74 -9.29 -18.09 -5.20
CA SER A 74 -9.24 -16.65 -4.96
C SER A 74 -8.12 -16.28 -3.97
N GLU A 75 -7.95 -17.06 -2.90
CA GLU A 75 -6.89 -16.83 -1.91
C GLU A 75 -5.47 -17.07 -2.45
N ARG A 76 -5.28 -18.10 -3.29
CA ARG A 76 -3.97 -18.40 -3.89
C ARG A 76 -3.47 -17.27 -4.78
N LYS A 77 -4.35 -16.65 -5.58
CA LYS A 77 -3.98 -15.53 -6.44
C LYS A 77 -3.50 -14.33 -5.63
N ALA A 78 -4.20 -13.97 -4.56
CA ALA A 78 -3.81 -12.87 -3.67
C ALA A 78 -2.47 -13.16 -2.97
N ARG A 79 -2.29 -14.39 -2.46
CA ARG A 79 -1.03 -14.81 -1.81
C ARG A 79 0.15 -14.80 -2.78
N GLN A 80 -0.05 -15.27 -4.01
CA GLN A 80 0.98 -15.31 -5.05
C GLN A 80 1.47 -13.91 -5.44
N VAL A 81 0.56 -12.96 -5.65
CA VAL A 81 0.92 -11.57 -5.91
C VAL A 81 1.72 -11.01 -4.73
N ARG A 82 1.26 -11.20 -3.49
CA ARG A 82 1.98 -10.75 -2.30
C ARG A 82 3.40 -11.31 -2.23
N THR A 83 3.59 -12.60 -2.47
CA THR A 83 4.93 -13.23 -2.44
C THR A 83 5.88 -12.69 -3.51
N VAL A 84 5.38 -12.44 -4.73
CA VAL A 84 6.21 -11.86 -5.81
C VAL A 84 6.64 -10.43 -5.46
N TRP A 85 5.72 -9.61 -4.96
CA TRP A 85 6.04 -8.24 -4.55
C TRP A 85 7.00 -8.19 -3.36
N THR A 86 6.84 -9.07 -2.37
CA THR A 86 7.79 -9.16 -1.25
C THR A 86 9.18 -9.60 -1.72
N ALA A 87 9.26 -10.54 -2.68
CA ALA A 87 10.55 -10.96 -3.24
C ALA A 87 11.24 -9.83 -4.02
N LEU A 88 10.48 -9.06 -4.81
CA LEU A 88 10.99 -7.89 -5.53
C LEU A 88 11.49 -6.79 -4.59
N LEU A 89 10.76 -6.50 -3.51
CA LEU A 89 11.19 -5.52 -2.50
C LEU A 89 12.47 -5.95 -1.80
N LEU A 90 12.58 -7.22 -1.40
CA LEU A 90 13.81 -7.75 -0.82
C LEU A 90 14.96 -7.69 -1.81
N ALA A 91 14.76 -8.08 -3.07
CA ALA A 91 15.78 -7.99 -4.11
C ALA A 91 16.26 -6.54 -4.31
N ALA A 92 15.34 -5.57 -4.34
CA ALA A 92 15.66 -4.15 -4.48
C ALA A 92 16.48 -3.60 -3.30
N LEU A 93 16.19 -4.05 -2.07
CA LEU A 93 16.94 -3.64 -0.87
C LEU A 93 18.35 -4.24 -0.82
N PHE A 94 18.50 -5.52 -1.16
CA PHE A 94 19.79 -6.22 -1.04
C PHE A 94 20.73 -5.99 -2.23
N CYS A 95 20.21 -5.74 -3.44
CA CYS A 95 21.00 -5.47 -4.64
C CYS A 95 22.09 -4.38 -4.46
N PRO A 96 21.78 -3.17 -3.94
CA PRO A 96 22.79 -2.13 -3.76
C PRO A 96 23.83 -2.49 -2.69
N PHE A 97 23.46 -3.24 -1.64
CA PHE A 97 24.38 -3.70 -0.62
C PHE A 97 25.43 -4.66 -1.19
N PHE A 98 24.99 -5.62 -2.03
CA PHE A 98 25.90 -6.54 -2.72
C PHE A 98 26.79 -5.83 -3.75
N LEU A 99 26.26 -4.82 -4.44
CA LEU A 99 27.07 -3.99 -5.35
C LEU A 99 28.15 -3.19 -4.60
N PHE A 100 27.83 -2.66 -3.42
CA PHE A 100 28.78 -1.91 -2.60
C PHE A 100 29.89 -2.79 -2.00
N LEU A 101 29.54 -4.01 -1.61
CA LEU A 101 30.50 -4.98 -1.06
C LEU A 101 31.33 -5.70 -2.15
N SER A 102 31.05 -5.44 -3.42
CA SER A 102 31.68 -6.12 -4.55
C SER A 102 33.11 -5.65 -4.81
N PRO A 103 34.03 -6.55 -5.23
CA PRO A 103 35.36 -6.17 -5.70
C PRO A 103 35.33 -5.24 -6.92
N VAL A 104 34.24 -5.23 -7.69
CA VAL A 104 34.04 -4.30 -8.81
C VAL A 104 33.95 -2.86 -8.31
N PHE A 105 33.21 -2.62 -7.22
CA PHE A 105 33.11 -1.30 -6.61
C PHE A 105 34.46 -0.85 -6.04
N ALA A 106 35.20 -1.76 -5.40
CA ALA A 106 36.55 -1.49 -4.93
C ALA A 106 37.51 -1.12 -6.09
N MET A 107 37.39 -1.78 -7.25
CA MET A 107 38.16 -1.43 -8.44
C MET A 107 37.86 -0.01 -8.95
N PHE A 108 36.58 0.38 -9.00
CA PHE A 108 36.19 1.74 -9.40
C PHE A 108 36.73 2.80 -8.43
N LEU A 109 36.60 2.58 -7.12
CA LEU A 109 37.16 3.49 -6.11
C LEU A 109 38.68 3.60 -6.22
N ASN A 110 39.37 2.49 -6.45
CA ASN A 110 40.82 2.47 -6.64
C ASN A 110 41.22 3.26 -7.90
N LEU A 111 40.52 3.05 -9.02
CA LEU A 111 40.76 3.79 -10.25
C LEU A 111 40.53 5.30 -10.08
N ALA A 112 39.45 5.69 -9.40
CA ALA A 112 39.17 7.10 -9.09
C ALA A 112 40.24 7.71 -8.17
N TYR A 113 40.68 6.96 -7.16
CA TYR A 113 41.75 7.36 -6.26
C TYR A 113 43.08 7.59 -7.00
N VAL A 114 43.51 6.63 -7.81
CA VAL A 114 44.74 6.72 -8.62
C VAL A 114 44.67 7.89 -9.61
N SER A 115 43.52 8.09 -10.25
CA SER A 115 43.32 9.20 -11.20
C SER A 115 43.44 10.56 -10.48
N THR A 116 42.83 10.68 -9.31
CA THR A 116 42.88 11.91 -8.49
C THR A 116 44.29 12.18 -7.98
N ASP A 117 45.01 11.15 -7.52
CA ASP A 117 46.40 11.26 -7.09
C ASP A 117 47.34 11.65 -8.25
N ALA A 118 47.13 11.08 -9.43
CA ALA A 118 47.88 11.46 -10.64
C ALA A 118 47.64 12.92 -11.03
N LEU A 119 46.38 13.37 -11.02
CA LEU A 119 46.00 14.78 -11.25
C LEU A 119 46.59 15.71 -10.19
N TRP A 120 46.56 15.32 -8.92
CA TRP A 120 47.13 16.10 -7.82
C TRP A 120 48.65 16.26 -7.98
N ARG A 121 49.37 15.17 -8.29
CA ARG A 121 50.81 15.20 -8.54
C ARG A 121 51.16 16.04 -9.77
N ALA A 122 50.41 15.92 -10.85
CA ALA A 122 50.59 16.73 -12.05
C ALA A 122 50.33 18.22 -11.79
N GLY A 123 49.23 18.56 -11.10
CA GLY A 123 48.93 19.94 -10.71
C GLY A 123 49.97 20.52 -9.75
N PHE A 124 50.42 19.74 -8.77
CA PHE A 124 51.42 20.18 -7.79
C PHE A 124 52.82 20.35 -8.40
N THR A 125 53.20 19.52 -9.36
CA THR A 125 54.47 19.69 -10.10
C THR A 125 54.44 20.94 -10.97
N LEU A 126 53.32 21.22 -11.64
CA LEU A 126 53.12 22.48 -12.37
C LEU A 126 53.17 23.70 -11.43
N LEU A 127 52.52 23.61 -10.26
CA LEU A 127 52.52 24.68 -9.26
C LEU A 127 53.93 24.98 -8.72
N LYS A 128 54.78 23.97 -8.54
CA LYS A 128 56.18 24.15 -8.12
C LYS A 128 57.08 24.74 -9.21
N SER A 129 56.75 24.53 -10.48
CA SER A 129 57.50 25.08 -11.62
C SER A 129 57.11 26.52 -11.99
N ALA A 130 56.06 27.06 -11.36
CA ALA A 130 55.56 28.41 -11.63
C ALA A 130 56.44 29.50 -10.97
N PRO A 131 56.56 30.69 -11.59
CA PRO A 131 57.31 31.81 -11.02
C PRO A 131 56.69 32.29 -9.69
N ALA A 132 57.54 32.74 -8.76
CA ALA A 132 57.20 33.06 -7.37
C ALA A 132 55.93 33.89 -7.10
N PRO A 133 55.52 34.90 -7.91
CA PRO A 133 54.30 35.65 -7.63
C PRO A 133 53.01 34.84 -7.86
N LEU A 134 53.02 33.88 -8.80
CA LEU A 134 51.82 33.09 -9.14
C LEU A 134 51.48 32.06 -8.07
N SER A 135 52.49 31.39 -7.48
CA SER A 135 52.26 30.41 -6.41
C SER A 135 51.70 31.07 -5.14
N LEU A 136 52.14 32.29 -4.83
CA LEU A 136 51.65 33.07 -3.69
C LEU A 136 50.19 33.51 -3.91
N SER A 137 49.82 33.93 -5.12
CA SER A 137 48.43 34.26 -5.45
C SER A 137 47.48 33.06 -5.36
N LEU A 138 47.90 31.88 -5.82
CA LEU A 138 47.09 30.65 -5.73
C LEU A 138 46.91 30.19 -4.27
N GLY A 139 47.96 30.30 -3.46
CA GLY A 139 47.90 29.99 -2.02
C GLY A 139 46.93 30.90 -1.27
N VAL A 140 47.00 32.21 -1.50
CA VAL A 140 46.08 33.18 -0.88
C VAL A 140 44.64 32.96 -1.35
N ALA A 141 44.43 32.68 -2.65
CA ALA A 141 43.11 32.36 -3.19
C ALA A 141 42.54 31.07 -2.55
N GLY A 142 43.36 30.02 -2.39
CA GLY A 142 42.95 28.79 -1.72
C GLY A 142 42.55 29.00 -0.26
N LEU A 143 43.31 29.79 0.50
CA LEU A 143 42.99 30.14 1.88
C LEU A 143 41.70 30.95 1.99
N LEU A 144 41.47 31.89 1.06
CA LEU A 144 40.22 32.65 1.00
C LEU A 144 39.02 31.74 0.71
N VAL A 145 39.13 30.83 -0.28
CA VAL A 145 38.07 29.86 -0.59
C VAL A 145 37.79 28.94 0.59
N MET A 146 38.82 28.44 1.26
CA MET A 146 38.67 27.56 2.41
C MET A 146 38.03 28.30 3.61
N GLY A 147 38.42 29.54 3.85
CA GLY A 147 37.81 30.40 4.88
C GLY A 147 36.35 30.74 4.57
N LEU A 148 36.03 31.05 3.31
CA LEU A 148 34.66 31.35 2.86
C LEU A 148 33.77 30.10 2.94
N GLY A 149 34.31 28.92 2.59
CA GLY A 149 33.64 27.63 2.76
C GLY A 149 33.35 27.33 4.23
N ALA A 150 34.34 27.48 5.13
CA ALA A 150 34.16 27.30 6.56
C ALA A 150 33.13 28.28 7.16
N TYR A 151 33.12 29.53 6.68
CA TYR A 151 32.13 30.53 7.05
C TYR A 151 30.71 30.12 6.61
N LEU A 152 30.54 29.66 5.36
CA LEU A 152 29.25 29.21 4.84
C LEU A 152 28.72 27.98 5.58
N VAL A 153 29.58 26.98 5.85
CA VAL A 153 29.19 25.80 6.64
C VAL A 153 28.75 26.20 8.05
N ARG A 154 29.51 27.09 8.70
CA ARG A 154 29.17 27.58 10.05
C ARG A 154 27.88 28.39 10.07
N ARG A 155 27.60 29.13 9.00
CA ARG A 155 26.35 29.86 8.81
C ARG A 155 25.17 28.91 8.64
N ILE A 156 25.29 27.93 7.75
CA ILE A 156 24.25 26.91 7.52
C ILE A 156 23.96 26.15 8.81
N LEU A 157 24.99 25.70 9.54
CA LEU A 157 24.79 25.00 10.83
C LEU A 157 24.11 25.86 11.91
N ARG A 158 24.26 27.20 11.85
CA ARG A 158 23.61 28.12 12.78
C ARG A 158 22.17 28.43 12.38
N ASP A 159 21.88 28.40 11.08
CA ASP A 159 20.56 28.67 10.51
C ASP A 159 19.66 27.41 10.48
N ILE A 160 20.13 26.23 10.91
CA ILE A 160 19.27 25.05 11.15
C ILE A 160 18.56 25.25 12.50
N PRO A 161 17.24 25.54 12.53
CA PRO A 161 16.51 25.70 13.78
C PRO A 161 16.45 24.36 14.52
N ALA A 162 16.90 24.34 15.77
CA ALA A 162 16.88 23.16 16.65
C ALA A 162 15.47 22.61 16.97
N ASN A 163 14.42 23.13 16.33
CA ASN A 163 13.01 22.87 16.66
C ASN A 163 12.31 21.90 15.70
N GLU A 164 12.94 21.45 14.61
CA GLU A 164 12.36 20.44 13.70
C GLU A 164 12.97 19.03 13.84
N VAL A 165 13.95 18.84 14.72
CA VAL A 165 14.62 17.53 14.90
C VAL A 165 14.06 16.75 16.11
N PHE A 166 13.21 17.38 16.93
CA PHE A 166 12.63 16.77 18.14
C PHE A 166 11.09 16.74 18.16
N SER A 167 10.42 16.83 17.01
CA SER A 167 8.98 16.56 16.87
C SER A 167 8.70 15.35 15.99
#